data_AF-A0A415EHP4-F1
#
_entry.id   AF-A0A415EHP4-F1
#
_cell.length_a   1.000
_cell.length_b   1.000
_cell.length_c   1.000
_cell.angle_alpha   90.00
_cell.angle_beta   90.00
_cell.angle_gamma   90.00
#
_symmetry.space_group_name_H-M   'P 1'
#
loop_
_entity.id
_entity.type
_entity.pdbx_description
1 polymer ?
#
loop_
_entity_poly.entity_id
_entity_poly.type
_entity_poly.pdbx_seq_one_letter_code
_entity_poly.pdbx_strand_id
1 'polypeptide(L)'
;MITKNNTFAEVVRQYPQTIGLFNELHLDYCCGGDHTLEQGVAGKDVNLEDLLAKLNAAAQKVPAKETGAAASLDAFKELSIPEMLDSLEQTHHVTEREMMGQAEELLNKILIVHYPHHGELLTQLHHLYCALKAELEEHFAKEERLVFPLLRQQPQPDAQTLAYVKKLEEEHSAAGDLIKEIQKLTENFTLPADACITFERTYKTLEALFDDIFIHIFKENSILFPEYEEQAQK
;
A
#
# COMPACT_ATOMS: atom_id res chain seq x y z
N MET A 1 5.62 -18.57 14.93
CA MET A 1 6.93 -17.91 15.18
C MET A 1 7.43 -17.51 13.82
N ILE A 2 7.66 -16.21 13.61
CA ILE A 2 8.08 -15.67 12.32
C ILE A 2 9.57 -16.00 12.13
N THR A 3 9.90 -16.54 10.96
CA THR A 3 11.26 -16.93 10.58
C THR A 3 11.68 -16.21 9.30
N LYS A 4 12.99 -16.19 9.03
CA LYS A 4 13.54 -15.55 7.82
C LYS A 4 13.02 -16.13 6.49
N ASN A 5 12.49 -17.35 6.52
CA ASN A 5 11.96 -18.06 5.36
C ASN A 5 10.48 -17.73 5.08
N ASN A 6 9.79 -17.09 6.02
CA ASN A 6 8.44 -16.62 5.76
C ASN A 6 8.47 -15.49 4.74
N THR A 7 7.49 -15.46 3.86
CA THR A 7 7.30 -14.33 2.94
C THR A 7 6.73 -13.13 3.68
N PHE A 8 6.92 -11.92 3.15
CA PHE A 8 6.28 -10.73 3.73
C PHE A 8 4.76 -10.90 3.78
N ALA A 9 4.16 -11.44 2.71
CA ALA A 9 2.72 -11.64 2.64
C ALA A 9 2.22 -12.68 3.64
N GLU A 10 2.94 -13.79 3.84
CA GLU A 10 2.62 -14.78 4.87
C GLU A 10 2.60 -14.15 6.26
N VAL A 11 3.59 -13.30 6.56
CA VAL A 11 3.69 -12.65 7.87
C VAL A 11 2.53 -11.71 8.09
N VAL A 12 2.19 -10.84 7.12
CA VAL A 12 1.05 -9.92 7.26
C VAL A 12 -0.27 -10.66 7.33
N ARG A 13 -0.45 -11.71 6.52
CA ARG A 13 -1.67 -12.53 6.53
C ARG A 13 -1.86 -13.25 7.87
N GLN A 14 -0.79 -13.74 8.50
CA GLN A 14 -0.87 -14.44 9.78
C GLN A 14 -0.80 -13.51 11.00
N TYR A 15 -0.14 -12.37 10.87
CA TYR A 15 0.13 -11.42 11.95
C TYR A 15 -0.10 -9.97 11.48
N PRO A 16 -1.36 -9.56 11.23
CA PRO A 16 -1.67 -8.21 10.70
C PRO A 16 -1.12 -7.04 11.54
N GLN A 17 -0.88 -7.26 12.83
CA GLN A 17 -0.25 -6.30 13.73
C GLN A 17 1.21 -5.96 13.36
N THR A 18 1.83 -6.67 12.42
CA THR A 18 3.16 -6.33 11.90
C THR A 18 3.14 -5.24 10.82
N ILE A 19 1.98 -4.90 10.25
CA ILE A 19 1.85 -3.90 9.16
C ILE A 19 2.54 -2.59 9.55
N GLY A 20 2.26 -2.06 10.74
CA GLY A 20 2.86 -0.80 11.19
C GLY A 20 4.40 -0.83 11.24
N LEU A 21 4.99 -1.99 11.55
CA LEU A 21 6.44 -2.15 11.53
C LEU A 21 7.00 -2.20 10.10
N PHE A 22 6.28 -2.82 9.16
CA PHE A 22 6.70 -2.81 7.76
C PHE A 22 6.62 -1.41 7.16
N ASN A 23 5.58 -0.63 7.48
CA ASN A 23 5.45 0.76 7.06
C ASN A 23 6.58 1.62 7.62
N GLU A 24 6.86 1.51 8.93
CA GLU A 24 7.95 2.24 9.59
C GLU A 24 9.32 1.95 8.96
N LEU A 25 9.54 0.72 8.50
CA LEU A 25 10.79 0.29 7.87
C LEU A 25 10.79 0.43 6.35
N HIS A 26 9.72 0.96 5.75
CA HIS A 26 9.54 1.07 4.29
C HIS A 26 9.83 -0.27 3.56
N LEU A 27 9.27 -1.35 4.11
CA LEU A 27 9.39 -2.70 3.57
C LEU A 27 8.15 -3.05 2.74
N ASP A 28 8.38 -3.52 1.52
CA ASP A 28 7.35 -3.82 0.52
C ASP A 28 6.73 -5.19 0.80
N TYR A 29 5.60 -5.19 1.51
CA TYR A 29 4.85 -6.40 1.85
C TYR A 29 3.65 -6.67 0.93
N CYS A 30 3.34 -5.76 0.01
CA CYS A 30 2.15 -5.80 -0.83
C CYS A 30 2.46 -6.20 -2.28
N CYS A 31 3.41 -5.56 -2.94
CA CYS A 31 3.82 -5.89 -4.32
C CYS A 31 4.97 -6.90 -4.31
N GLY A 32 5.91 -6.74 -3.37
CA GLY A 32 7.03 -7.66 -3.12
C GLY A 32 6.71 -8.79 -2.14
N GLY A 33 5.42 -9.04 -1.87
CA GLY A 33 4.93 -9.91 -0.80
C GLY A 33 5.45 -11.35 -0.84
N ASP A 34 5.79 -11.86 -2.03
CA ASP A 34 6.25 -13.24 -2.24
C ASP A 34 7.73 -13.46 -1.87
N HIS A 35 8.51 -12.39 -1.70
CA HIS A 35 9.88 -12.53 -1.24
C HIS A 35 9.90 -12.97 0.22
N THR A 36 10.84 -13.85 0.55
CA THR A 36 11.14 -14.16 1.95
C THR A 36 11.67 -12.92 2.67
N LEU A 37 11.50 -12.86 4.00
CA LEU A 37 12.08 -11.79 4.82
C LEU A 37 13.60 -11.66 4.60
N GLU A 38 14.32 -12.77 4.45
CA GLU A 38 15.76 -12.75 4.13
C GLU A 38 16.04 -12.08 2.78
N GLN A 39 15.25 -12.39 1.75
CA GLN A 39 15.41 -11.82 0.42
C GLN A 39 15.03 -10.34 0.37
N GLY A 40 13.90 -9.95 0.94
CA GLY A 40 13.39 -8.56 0.82
C GLY A 40 14.15 -7.52 1.65
N VAL A 41 14.94 -7.95 2.64
CA VAL A 41 15.88 -7.07 3.36
C VAL A 41 17.31 -7.14 2.85
N ALA A 42 17.62 -8.05 1.93
CA ALA A 42 18.98 -8.19 1.39
C ALA A 42 19.40 -6.89 0.69
N GLY A 43 20.52 -6.31 1.13
CA GLY A 43 21.03 -5.05 0.58
C GLY A 43 20.32 -3.78 1.06
N LYS A 44 19.36 -3.89 1.98
CA LYS A 44 18.79 -2.75 2.73
C LYS A 44 19.57 -2.53 4.03
N ASP A 45 19.47 -1.33 4.60
CA ASP A 45 20.03 -1.01 5.92
C ASP A 45 19.12 -1.52 7.05
N VAL A 46 18.77 -2.81 6.99
CA VAL A 46 17.88 -3.48 7.94
C VAL A 46 18.57 -4.72 8.47
N ASN A 47 18.78 -4.79 9.78
CA ASN A 47 19.33 -5.97 10.42
C ASN A 47 18.24 -7.06 10.52
N LEU A 48 18.43 -8.18 9.83
CA LEU A 48 17.45 -9.28 9.78
C LEU A 48 17.13 -9.87 11.16
N GLU A 49 18.11 -10.01 12.06
CA GLU A 49 17.88 -10.57 13.39
C GLU A 49 17.03 -9.62 14.25
N ASP A 50 17.32 -8.31 14.20
CA ASP A 50 16.52 -7.28 14.87
C ASP A 50 15.09 -7.21 14.31
N LEU A 51 14.95 -7.27 12.98
CA LEU A 51 13.63 -7.33 12.33
C LEU A 51 12.83 -8.53 12.82
N LEU A 52 13.42 -9.74 12.81
CA LEU A 52 12.74 -10.95 13.28
C LEU A 52 12.36 -10.86 14.76
N ALA A 53 13.21 -10.28 15.60
CA ALA A 53 12.91 -10.07 17.01
C ALA A 53 11.71 -9.12 17.18
N LYS A 54 11.70 -7.97 16.47
CA LYS A 54 10.61 -7.00 16.49
C LYS A 54 9.31 -7.58 15.94
N LEU A 55 9.35 -8.32 14.83
CA LEU A 55 8.20 -9.00 14.24
C LEU A 55 7.60 -10.04 15.19
N ASN A 56 8.43 -10.90 15.79
CA ASN A 56 7.93 -11.88 16.76
C ASN A 56 7.39 -11.23 18.03
N ALA A 57 7.97 -10.11 18.48
CA ALA A 57 7.45 -9.35 19.61
C ALA A 57 6.10 -8.70 19.27
N ALA A 58 5.94 -8.13 18.08
CA ALA A 58 4.67 -7.61 17.59
C ALA A 58 3.62 -8.72 17.48
N ALA A 59 3.99 -9.87 16.90
CA ALA A 59 3.12 -11.04 16.76
C ALA A 59 2.57 -11.57 18.09
N GLN A 60 3.33 -11.44 19.19
CA GLN A 60 2.93 -11.88 20.53
C GLN A 60 2.01 -10.90 21.28
N LYS A 61 1.86 -9.67 20.80
CA LYS A 61 0.93 -8.72 21.43
C LYS A 61 -0.49 -9.23 21.24
N VAL A 62 -1.11 -9.69 22.33
CA VAL A 62 -2.53 -10.04 22.36
C VAL A 62 -3.33 -8.81 21.95
N PRO A 63 -4.29 -8.91 21.02
CA PRO A 63 -5.01 -7.75 20.56
C PRO A 63 -5.93 -7.22 21.67
N ALA A 64 -5.53 -6.14 22.32
CA ALA A 64 -6.40 -5.42 23.24
C ALA A 64 -7.39 -4.60 22.41
N LYS A 65 -8.50 -5.22 21.95
CA LYS A 65 -9.43 -4.67 20.94
C LYS A 65 -8.67 -4.20 19.70
N GLU A 66 -8.58 -5.04 18.69
CA GLU A 66 -7.98 -4.68 17.40
C GLU A 66 -8.62 -3.38 16.89
N THR A 67 -7.80 -2.35 16.74
CA THR A 67 -8.17 -1.10 16.08
C THR A 67 -7.12 -0.83 15.00
N GLY A 68 -7.53 -0.19 13.90
CA GLY A 68 -6.65 0.11 12.77
C GLY A 68 -6.51 -1.03 11.77
N ALA A 69 -5.40 -1.03 11.02
CA ALA A 69 -5.17 -1.91 9.86
C ALA A 69 -5.34 -3.41 10.16
N ALA A 70 -4.89 -3.86 11.34
CA ALA A 70 -4.98 -5.26 11.74
C ALA A 70 -6.43 -5.76 11.84
N ALA A 71 -7.29 -5.02 12.54
CA ALA A 71 -8.71 -5.34 12.69
C ALA A 71 -9.44 -5.35 11.34
N SER A 72 -9.09 -4.37 10.49
CA SER A 72 -9.66 -4.25 9.15
C SER A 72 -9.30 -5.46 8.29
N LEU A 73 -8.07 -5.97 8.40
CA LEU A 73 -7.60 -7.08 7.59
C LEU A 73 -8.23 -8.42 8.00
N ASP A 74 -8.37 -8.70 9.30
CA ASP A 74 -9.02 -9.93 9.75
C ASP A 74 -10.51 -9.94 9.44
N ALA A 75 -11.20 -8.80 9.59
CA ALA A 75 -12.59 -8.68 9.15
C ALA A 75 -12.73 -8.87 7.62
N PHE A 76 -11.75 -8.42 6.83
CA PHE A 76 -11.76 -8.54 5.37
C PHE A 76 -11.67 -9.99 4.89
N LYS A 77 -10.85 -10.84 5.54
CA LYS A 77 -10.68 -12.27 5.19
C LYS A 77 -11.94 -13.10 5.35
N GLU A 78 -12.89 -12.64 6.17
CA GLU A 78 -14.15 -13.36 6.43
C GLU A 78 -15.26 -12.97 5.43
N LEU A 79 -15.02 -12.00 4.55
CA LEU A 79 -15.97 -11.53 3.56
C LEU A 79 -16.05 -12.49 2.37
N SER A 80 -17.20 -12.54 1.70
CA SER A 80 -17.26 -13.11 0.35
C SER A 80 -16.59 -12.17 -0.67
N ILE A 81 -16.18 -12.70 -1.82
CA ILE A 81 -15.56 -11.90 -2.89
C ILE A 81 -16.38 -10.65 -3.26
N PRO A 82 -17.71 -10.71 -3.48
CA PRO A 82 -18.50 -9.50 -3.73
C PRO A 82 -18.44 -8.48 -2.58
N GLU A 83 -18.44 -8.94 -1.33
CA GLU A 83 -18.34 -8.07 -0.15
C GLU A 83 -16.92 -7.48 0.02
N MET A 84 -15.87 -8.21 -0.36
CA MET A 84 -14.50 -7.70 -0.43
C MET A 84 -14.40 -6.55 -1.44
N LEU A 85 -14.93 -6.73 -2.65
CA LEU A 85 -14.96 -5.70 -3.70
C LEU A 85 -15.71 -4.45 -3.23
N ASP A 86 -16.90 -4.63 -2.64
CA ASP A 86 -17.68 -3.53 -2.08
C ASP A 86 -16.91 -2.82 -0.94
N SER A 87 -16.19 -3.57 -0.10
CA SER A 87 -15.39 -3.00 0.97
C SER A 87 -14.22 -2.18 0.44
N LEU A 88 -13.50 -2.63 -0.59
CA LEU A 88 -12.38 -1.89 -1.19
C LEU A 88 -12.87 -0.56 -1.80
N GLU A 89 -13.94 -0.61 -2.58
CA GLU A 89 -14.56 0.57 -3.19
C GLU A 89 -15.05 1.58 -2.13
N GLN A 90 -15.65 1.11 -1.03
CA GLN A 90 -16.25 1.98 0.00
C GLN A 90 -15.27 2.48 1.05
N THR A 91 -14.08 1.88 1.15
CA THR A 91 -13.07 2.26 2.15
C THR A 91 -11.85 2.89 1.47
N HIS A 92 -11.03 2.10 0.80
CA HIS A 92 -9.78 2.54 0.20
C HIS A 92 -10.01 3.52 -0.95
N HIS A 93 -10.80 3.16 -1.96
CA HIS A 93 -10.95 4.01 -3.16
C HIS A 93 -11.57 5.39 -2.86
N VAL A 94 -12.47 5.48 -1.88
CA VAL A 94 -13.04 6.76 -1.43
C VAL A 94 -12.01 7.55 -0.64
N THR A 95 -11.37 6.92 0.34
CA THR A 95 -10.42 7.60 1.24
C THR A 95 -9.18 8.07 0.47
N GLU A 96 -8.64 7.25 -0.41
CA GLU A 96 -7.47 7.56 -1.23
C GLU A 96 -7.74 8.72 -2.19
N ARG A 97 -8.93 8.79 -2.81
CA ARG A 97 -9.31 9.96 -3.63
C ARG A 97 -9.38 11.25 -2.82
N GLU A 98 -9.93 11.20 -1.61
CA GLU A 98 -9.98 12.36 -0.71
C GLU A 98 -8.57 12.79 -0.28
N MET A 99 -7.70 11.83 0.08
CA MET A 99 -6.31 12.08 0.46
C MET A 99 -5.47 12.59 -0.71
N MET A 100 -5.69 12.08 -1.92
CA MET A 100 -5.05 12.60 -3.13
C MET A 100 -5.43 14.08 -3.36
N GLY A 101 -6.71 14.43 -3.28
CA GLY A 101 -7.13 15.84 -3.40
C GLY A 101 -6.47 16.74 -2.36
N GLN A 102 -6.35 16.28 -1.12
CA GLN A 102 -5.66 17.02 -0.05
C GLN A 102 -4.15 17.14 -0.30
N ALA A 103 -3.50 16.06 -0.72
CA ALA A 103 -2.07 16.03 -1.01
C ALA A 103 -1.71 16.99 -2.15
N GLU A 104 -2.50 17.02 -3.22
CA GLU A 104 -2.31 17.95 -4.34
C GLU A 104 -2.36 19.42 -3.90
N GLU A 105 -3.37 19.79 -3.10
CA GLU A 105 -3.51 21.16 -2.59
C GLU A 105 -2.30 21.55 -1.72
N LEU A 106 -1.87 20.65 -0.83
CA LEU A 106 -0.77 20.87 0.10
C LEU A 106 0.58 20.95 -0.63
N LEU A 107 0.85 20.02 -1.56
CA LEU A 107 2.06 20.01 -2.38
C LEU A 107 2.23 21.31 -3.15
N ASN A 108 1.16 21.81 -3.78
CA ASN A 108 1.21 23.08 -4.50
C ASN A 108 1.51 24.27 -3.56
N LYS A 109 0.92 24.29 -2.36
CA LYS A 109 1.21 25.35 -1.37
C LYS A 109 2.67 25.36 -0.95
N ILE A 110 3.24 24.20 -0.62
CA ILE A 110 4.64 24.15 -0.16
C ILE A 110 5.61 24.44 -1.30
N LEU A 111 5.30 24.02 -2.53
CA LEU A 111 6.08 24.36 -3.72
C LEU A 111 6.17 25.88 -3.88
N ILE A 112 5.05 26.59 -3.84
CA ILE A 112 5.03 28.06 -4.01
C ILE A 112 5.80 28.77 -2.89
N VAL A 113 5.55 28.42 -1.63
CA VAL A 113 6.13 29.12 -0.47
C VAL A 113 7.61 28.84 -0.32
N HIS A 114 8.04 27.59 -0.53
CA HIS A 114 9.41 27.15 -0.28
C HIS A 114 10.27 27.05 -1.55
N TYR A 115 9.76 27.43 -2.72
CA TYR A 115 10.52 27.40 -3.99
C TYR A 115 11.94 27.98 -3.90
N PRO A 116 12.17 29.14 -3.25
CA PRO A 116 13.51 29.74 -3.22
C PRO A 116 14.59 28.87 -2.58
N HIS A 117 14.23 27.97 -1.65
CA HIS A 117 15.17 27.12 -0.91
C HIS A 117 15.05 25.63 -1.28
N HIS A 118 13.86 25.17 -1.68
CA HIS A 118 13.53 23.75 -1.90
C HIS A 118 12.93 23.47 -3.29
N GLY A 119 13.04 24.41 -4.23
CA GLY A 119 12.37 24.33 -5.54
C GLY A 119 12.70 23.08 -6.35
N GLU A 120 13.95 22.63 -6.34
CA GLU A 120 14.37 21.41 -7.05
C GLU A 120 13.69 20.16 -6.48
N LEU A 121 13.81 19.94 -5.17
CA LEU A 121 13.17 18.84 -4.44
C LEU A 121 11.65 18.84 -4.67
N LEU A 122 11.01 19.99 -4.43
CA LEU A 122 9.56 20.10 -4.48
C LEU A 122 9.00 19.97 -5.90
N THR A 123 9.76 20.39 -6.93
CA THR A 123 9.37 20.18 -8.33
C THR A 123 9.41 18.69 -8.69
N GLN A 124 10.47 17.98 -8.29
CA GLN A 124 10.57 16.54 -8.51
C GLN A 124 9.48 15.78 -7.77
N LEU A 125 9.21 16.14 -6.52
CA LEU A 125 8.14 15.55 -5.72
C LEU A 125 6.77 15.76 -6.37
N HIS A 126 6.51 16.96 -6.91
CA HIS A 126 5.29 17.26 -7.67
C HIS A 126 5.14 16.37 -8.90
N HIS A 127 6.21 16.18 -9.68
CA HIS A 127 6.16 15.32 -10.86
C HIS A 127 5.86 13.86 -10.51
N LEU A 128 6.55 13.30 -9.51
CA LEU A 128 6.32 11.93 -9.05
C LEU A 128 4.90 11.75 -8.53
N TYR A 129 4.42 12.70 -7.73
CA TYR A 129 3.05 12.67 -7.22
C TYR A 129 2.01 12.74 -8.34
N CYS A 130 2.18 13.61 -9.33
CA CYS A 130 1.27 13.70 -10.47
C CYS A 130 1.25 12.41 -11.30
N ALA A 131 2.40 11.76 -11.48
CA ALA A 131 2.47 10.44 -12.13
C ALA A 131 1.69 9.40 -11.31
N LEU A 132 1.95 9.30 -10.00
CA LEU A 132 1.23 8.37 -9.12
C LEU A 132 -0.28 8.60 -9.14
N LYS A 133 -0.71 9.86 -9.06
CA LYS A 133 -2.12 10.24 -9.12
C LYS A 133 -2.77 9.79 -10.43
N ALA A 134 -2.10 10.00 -11.58
CA ALA A 134 -2.63 9.59 -12.87
C ALA A 134 -2.78 8.06 -12.97
N GLU A 135 -1.78 7.30 -12.50
CA GLU A 135 -1.84 5.83 -12.45
C GLU A 135 -3.01 5.35 -11.57
N LEU A 136 -3.15 5.89 -10.35
CA LEU A 136 -4.23 5.52 -9.43
C LEU A 136 -5.62 5.88 -9.95
N GLU A 137 -5.78 7.05 -10.58
CA GLU A 137 -7.07 7.46 -11.17
C GLU A 137 -7.50 6.55 -12.33
N GLU A 138 -6.56 6.16 -13.21
CA GLU A 138 -6.85 5.17 -14.25
C GLU A 138 -7.18 3.81 -13.64
N HIS A 139 -6.37 3.38 -12.66
CA HIS A 139 -6.48 2.10 -11.99
C HIS A 139 -7.86 1.93 -11.33
N PHE A 140 -8.29 2.86 -10.47
CA PHE A 140 -9.61 2.77 -9.83
C PHE A 140 -10.75 2.79 -10.85
N ALA A 141 -10.62 3.55 -11.94
CA ALA A 141 -11.64 3.55 -13.00
C ALA A 141 -11.73 2.19 -13.69
N LYS A 142 -10.60 1.53 -13.92
CA LYS A 142 -10.52 0.18 -14.50
C LYS A 142 -11.15 -0.84 -13.57
N GLU A 143 -10.86 -0.78 -12.29
CA GLU A 143 -11.45 -1.67 -11.29
C GLU A 143 -12.95 -1.49 -11.20
N GLU A 144 -13.42 -0.29 -10.86
CA GLU A 144 -14.82 0.00 -10.56
C GLU A 144 -15.74 -0.14 -11.78
N ARG A 145 -15.22 0.11 -12.99
CA ARG A 145 -16.04 0.14 -14.22
C ARG A 145 -15.88 -1.07 -15.10
N LEU A 146 -14.84 -1.87 -14.91
CA LEU A 146 -14.57 -3.03 -15.76
C LEU A 146 -14.28 -4.29 -14.94
N VAL A 147 -13.22 -4.30 -14.13
CA VAL A 147 -12.72 -5.54 -13.53
C VAL A 147 -13.61 -6.01 -12.38
N PHE A 148 -13.93 -5.18 -11.40
CA PHE A 148 -14.78 -5.58 -10.28
C PHE A 148 -16.20 -5.98 -10.72
N PRO A 149 -16.87 -5.26 -11.66
CA PRO A 149 -18.11 -5.77 -12.24
C PRO A 149 -17.98 -7.13 -12.91
N LEU A 150 -16.85 -7.40 -13.58
CA LEU A 150 -16.58 -8.69 -14.22
C LEU A 150 -16.39 -9.81 -13.19
N LEU A 151 -15.61 -9.56 -12.13
CA LEU A 151 -15.41 -10.49 -11.01
C LEU A 151 -16.74 -10.87 -10.33
N ARG A 152 -17.64 -9.89 -10.15
CA ARG A 152 -19.00 -10.14 -9.61
C ARG A 152 -19.86 -11.01 -10.54
N GLN A 153 -19.75 -10.83 -11.85
CA GLN A 153 -20.56 -11.55 -12.84
C GLN A 153 -20.03 -12.94 -13.17
N GLN A 154 -18.72 -13.16 -13.01
CA GLN A 154 -18.04 -14.41 -13.31
C GLN A 154 -17.41 -14.99 -12.04
N PRO A 155 -18.19 -15.62 -11.14
CA PRO A 155 -17.65 -16.20 -9.90
C PRO A 155 -16.66 -17.35 -10.14
N GLN A 156 -16.72 -17.99 -11.31
CA GLN A 156 -15.68 -18.88 -11.81
C GLN A 156 -14.90 -18.15 -12.91
N PRO A 157 -13.64 -17.76 -12.66
CA PRO A 157 -12.88 -16.98 -13.62
C PRO A 157 -12.49 -17.81 -14.85
N ASP A 158 -12.57 -17.17 -16.02
CA ASP A 158 -11.96 -17.66 -17.24
C ASP A 158 -10.56 -17.06 -17.45
N ALA A 159 -9.86 -17.51 -18.48
CA ALA A 159 -8.51 -17.03 -18.79
C ALA A 159 -8.45 -15.52 -19.10
N GLN A 160 -9.55 -14.93 -19.59
CA GLN A 160 -9.60 -13.50 -19.90
C GLN A 160 -9.69 -12.69 -18.60
N THR A 161 -10.51 -13.12 -17.65
CA THR A 161 -10.66 -12.44 -16.37
C THR A 161 -9.41 -12.55 -15.51
N LEU A 162 -8.74 -13.70 -15.51
CA LEU A 162 -7.42 -13.86 -14.88
C LEU A 162 -6.36 -12.94 -15.50
N ALA A 163 -6.41 -12.70 -16.81
CA ALA A 163 -5.50 -11.77 -17.47
C ALA A 163 -5.73 -10.31 -17.02
N TYR A 164 -6.96 -9.93 -16.69
CA TYR A 164 -7.24 -8.61 -16.10
C TYR A 164 -6.70 -8.50 -14.67
N VAL A 165 -6.91 -9.51 -13.83
CA VAL A 165 -6.37 -9.55 -12.46
C VAL A 165 -4.85 -9.37 -12.48
N LYS A 166 -4.15 -10.16 -13.29
CA LYS A 166 -2.70 -10.03 -13.45
C LYS A 166 -2.26 -8.63 -13.89
N LYS A 167 -3.04 -7.98 -14.76
CA LYS A 167 -2.74 -6.61 -15.20
C LYS A 167 -2.86 -5.61 -14.05
N LEU A 168 -3.84 -5.77 -13.15
CA LEU A 168 -3.95 -4.95 -11.95
C LEU A 168 -2.72 -5.12 -11.05
N GLU A 169 -2.23 -6.35 -10.86
CA GLU A 169 -1.00 -6.60 -10.08
C GLU A 169 0.25 -5.93 -10.68
N GLU A 170 0.35 -5.89 -12.02
CA GLU A 170 1.40 -5.15 -12.73
C GLU A 170 1.28 -3.63 -12.48
N GLU A 171 0.07 -3.09 -12.47
CA GLU A 171 -0.22 -1.68 -12.15
C GLU A 171 0.10 -1.35 -10.68
N HIS A 172 -0.18 -2.26 -9.74
CA HIS A 172 0.20 -2.13 -8.33
C HIS A 172 1.71 -2.01 -8.15
N SER A 173 2.47 -2.80 -8.92
CA SER A 173 3.93 -2.74 -8.89
C SER A 173 4.44 -1.37 -9.35
N ALA A 174 3.86 -0.82 -10.42
CA ALA A 174 4.21 0.51 -10.92
C ALA A 174 3.89 1.63 -9.90
N ALA A 175 2.72 1.58 -9.27
CA ALA A 175 2.35 2.52 -8.21
C ALA A 175 3.29 2.42 -7.00
N GLY A 176 3.62 1.20 -6.57
CA GLY A 176 4.57 0.95 -5.49
C GLY A 176 5.96 1.49 -5.78
N ASP A 177 6.44 1.39 -7.02
CA ASP A 177 7.75 1.92 -7.42
C ASP A 177 7.78 3.46 -7.39
N LEU A 178 6.71 4.14 -7.83
CA LEU A 178 6.57 5.59 -7.69
C LEU A 178 6.60 6.03 -6.22
N ILE A 179 5.91 5.30 -5.34
CA ILE A 179 5.93 5.58 -3.90
C ILE A 179 7.34 5.43 -3.32
N LYS A 180 8.09 4.38 -3.70
CA LYS A 180 9.48 4.18 -3.28
C LYS A 180 10.38 5.32 -3.76
N GLU A 181 10.19 5.81 -4.98
CA GLU A 181 10.91 6.97 -5.50
C GLU A 181 10.61 8.24 -4.70
N ILE A 182 9.35 8.46 -4.33
CA ILE A 182 8.94 9.58 -3.47
C ILE A 182 9.59 9.46 -2.08
N GLN A 183 9.49 8.30 -1.43
CA GLN A 183 10.12 8.06 -0.11
C GLN A 183 11.63 8.31 -0.16
N LYS A 184 12.31 7.83 -1.22
CA LYS A 184 13.74 8.08 -1.41
C LYS A 184 14.05 9.56 -1.61
N LEU A 185 13.28 10.26 -2.44
CA LEU A 185 13.46 11.69 -2.72
C LEU A 185 13.30 12.54 -1.46
N THR A 186 12.35 12.18 -0.59
CA THR A 186 12.06 12.92 0.65
C THR A 186 12.88 12.45 1.85
N GLU A 187 13.84 11.54 1.65
CA GLU A 187 14.60 10.89 2.73
C GLU A 187 13.66 10.33 3.82
N ASN A 188 12.67 9.54 3.38
CA ASN A 188 11.58 9.01 4.19
C ASN A 188 10.83 10.11 4.96
N PHE A 189 10.45 11.16 4.22
CA PHE A 189 9.71 12.30 4.76
C PHE A 189 10.44 13.05 5.89
N THR A 190 11.77 13.13 5.82
CA THR A 190 12.55 13.94 6.75
C THR A 190 12.32 15.42 6.48
N LEU A 191 11.90 16.17 7.50
CA LEU A 191 11.59 17.60 7.36
C LEU A 191 12.87 18.45 7.27
N PRO A 192 12.93 19.43 6.34
CA PRO A 192 14.01 20.41 6.35
C PRO A 192 13.92 21.34 7.56
N ALA A 193 15.05 21.96 7.93
CA ALA A 193 15.14 22.79 9.13
C ALA A 193 14.20 24.03 9.12
N ASP A 194 13.83 24.52 7.94
CA ASP A 194 12.89 25.63 7.74
C ASP A 194 11.47 25.17 7.36
N ALA A 195 11.15 23.89 7.56
CA ALA A 195 9.80 23.36 7.33
C ALA A 195 8.76 24.09 8.17
N CYS A 196 7.69 24.56 7.51
CA CYS A 196 6.53 25.09 8.21
C CYS A 196 5.50 23.99 8.52
N ILE A 197 4.47 24.33 9.29
CA ILE A 197 3.38 23.40 9.65
C ILE A 197 2.68 22.82 8.40
N THR A 198 2.58 23.58 7.30
CA THR A 198 2.01 23.07 6.04
C THR A 198 2.91 22.03 5.39
N PHE A 199 4.23 22.18 5.49
CA PHE A 199 5.20 21.19 5.02
C PHE A 199 5.09 19.89 5.80
N GLU A 200 5.09 19.97 7.14
CA GLU A 200 4.84 18.82 8.01
C GLU A 200 3.51 18.13 7.68
N ARG A 201 2.44 18.90 7.50
CA ARG A 201 1.14 18.36 7.13
C ARG A 201 1.16 17.67 5.76
N THR A 202 1.89 18.22 4.79
CA THR A 202 2.01 17.62 3.45
C THR A 202 2.62 16.24 3.54
N TYR A 203 3.72 16.10 4.27
CA TYR A 203 4.42 14.83 4.45
C TYR A 203 3.54 13.81 5.19
N LYS A 204 2.91 14.21 6.29
CA LYS A 204 1.96 13.35 7.02
C LYS A 204 0.78 12.88 6.16
N THR A 205 0.27 13.75 5.28
CA THR A 205 -0.81 13.38 4.36
C THR A 205 -0.34 12.39 3.30
N LEU A 206 0.88 12.54 2.77
CA LEU A 206 1.47 11.58 1.84
C LEU A 206 1.76 10.23 2.51
N GLU A 207 2.31 10.24 3.72
CA GLU A 207 2.54 9.01 4.51
C GLU A 207 1.22 8.26 4.75
N ALA A 208 0.18 8.97 5.21
CA ALA A 208 -1.13 8.36 5.43
C ALA A 208 -1.75 7.80 4.13
N LEU A 209 -1.57 8.51 3.01
CA LEU A 209 -2.02 8.03 1.70
C LEU A 209 -1.29 6.73 1.31
N PHE A 210 0.03 6.70 1.46
CA PHE A 210 0.83 5.55 1.06
C PHE A 210 0.60 4.34 1.97
N ASP A 211 0.42 4.57 3.27
CA ASP A 211 0.04 3.52 4.22
C ASP A 211 -1.29 2.87 3.83
N ASP A 212 -2.29 3.66 3.43
CA ASP A 212 -3.59 3.14 2.99
C ASP A 212 -3.47 2.36 1.68
N ILE A 213 -2.72 2.89 0.69
CA ILE A 213 -2.45 2.22 -0.59
C ILE A 213 -1.76 0.87 -0.38
N PHE A 214 -0.78 0.78 0.52
CA PHE A 214 -0.12 -0.50 0.79
C PHE A 214 -1.05 -1.54 1.43
N ILE A 215 -1.97 -1.11 2.31
CA ILE A 215 -2.99 -2.00 2.88
C ILE A 215 -4.01 -2.42 1.82
N HIS A 216 -4.43 -1.48 0.99
CA HIS A 216 -5.32 -1.70 -0.15
C HIS A 216 -4.74 -2.77 -1.08
N ILE A 217 -3.57 -2.51 -1.67
CA ILE A 217 -2.91 -3.43 -2.60
C ILE A 217 -2.66 -4.79 -1.92
N PHE A 218 -2.33 -4.81 -0.63
CA PHE A 218 -2.16 -6.07 0.10
C PHE A 218 -3.46 -6.88 0.15
N LYS A 219 -4.61 -6.25 0.46
CA LYS A 219 -5.91 -6.91 0.46
C LYS A 219 -6.24 -7.52 -0.90
N GLU A 220 -5.82 -6.88 -1.97
CA GLU A 220 -6.04 -7.36 -3.33
C GLU A 220 -5.10 -8.51 -3.68
N ASN A 221 -3.80 -8.23 -3.75
CA ASN A 221 -2.77 -9.20 -4.16
C ASN A 221 -2.70 -10.42 -3.26
N SER A 222 -2.91 -10.25 -1.95
CA SER A 222 -2.66 -11.29 -0.97
C SER A 222 -3.92 -11.89 -0.36
N ILE A 223 -5.12 -11.46 -0.73
CA ILE A 223 -6.38 -12.04 -0.23
C ILE A 223 -7.39 -12.20 -1.38
N LEU A 224 -7.93 -11.10 -1.89
CA LEU A 224 -9.04 -11.12 -2.86
C LEU A 224 -8.67 -11.85 -4.16
N PHE A 225 -7.55 -11.48 -4.79
CA PHE A 225 -7.16 -12.08 -6.06
C PHE A 225 -6.85 -13.58 -5.91
N PRO A 226 -6.01 -14.03 -4.96
CA PRO A 226 -5.81 -15.46 -4.72
C PRO A 226 -7.13 -16.24 -4.48
N GLU A 227 -8.04 -15.71 -3.66
CA GLU A 227 -9.32 -16.37 -3.38
C GLU A 227 -10.23 -16.47 -4.61
N TYR A 228 -10.16 -15.48 -5.50
CA TYR A 228 -10.88 -15.47 -6.76
C TYR A 228 -10.27 -16.46 -7.77
N GLU A 229 -8.94 -16.49 -7.90
CA GLU A 229 -8.23 -17.45 -8.76
C GLU A 229 -8.49 -18.90 -8.35
N GLU A 230 -8.57 -19.19 -7.06
CA GLU A 230 -8.91 -20.53 -6.55
C GLU A 230 -10.31 -20.99 -6.98
N GLN A 231 -11.24 -20.09 -7.29
CA GLN A 231 -12.56 -20.47 -7.83
C GLN A 231 -12.47 -21.08 -9.24
N ALA A 232 -11.40 -20.84 -9.99
CA ALA A 232 -11.18 -21.45 -11.31
C ALA A 232 -11.05 -22.97 -11.25
N GLN A 233 -10.64 -23.48 -10.08
CA GLN A 233 -10.29 -24.88 -9.86
C GLN A 233 -11.45 -25.70 -9.26
N LYS A 234 -12.58 -25.06 -8.96
CA LYS A 234 -13.79 -25.68 -8.38
C LYS A 234 -14.83 -25.97 -9.46
#